data_AF-A0A6A7G2X1-F1
#
_entry.id   AF-A0A6A7G2X1-F1
#
_cell.length_a   1.000
_cell.length_b   1.000
_cell.length_c   1.000
_cell.angle_alpha   90.00
_cell.angle_beta   90.00
_cell.angle_gamma   90.00
#
_symmetry.space_group_name_H-M   'P 1'
#
loop_
_entity.id
_entity.type
_entity.pdbx_description
1 polymer ?
#
loop_
_entity_poly.entity_id
_entity_poly.type
_entity_poly.pdbx_seq_one_letter_code
_entity_poly.pdbx_strand_id
1 'polypeptide(L)'
;KQRLAAALLIQNQESAASVIQYHWRSYRRSKIAAALKLKEAATDILCQNKHAAALVIQRHWRLYRCMQVCRTHVTKVVTIQRWLRRLKEEKASQERRVNAATLIQSSWRGYTVRHLPLSRRASGMVLLEDPKQKRLTLLRKKLVDATARAEEEDSIGNKTKCAIYCLSKYKDLRMILKAVIALDGSTRWSSLCCSRVVAGGTLRHLMELIESSNRSLPYMQILTYILNVFLNLVKCELSFPAVAEVPQVVDVLANLMLIFYEKHQLVFSKCCSILYLLTSRQELAQVTVSEAIKKDVSHIHSVLVRKVNARSRGRRVRRATIVSLQHCPSLLPIYALNNTRPYEFEEPVPAVMTLLNHWGVSFKET
;
A
#
# COMPACT_ATOMS: atom_id res chain seq x y z
N LYS A 1 60.16 -141.28 1.84
CA LYS A 1 60.61 -140.12 1.02
C LYS A 1 59.51 -139.60 0.09
N GLN A 2 58.82 -140.44 -0.70
CA GLN A 2 57.74 -140.00 -1.61
C GLN A 2 56.53 -139.33 -0.93
N ARG A 3 56.08 -139.82 0.25
CA ARG A 3 54.96 -139.22 1.02
C ARG A 3 55.24 -137.82 1.59
N LEU A 4 56.46 -137.55 2.04
CA LEU A 4 56.86 -136.24 2.57
C LEU A 4 56.97 -135.19 1.46
N ALA A 5 57.50 -135.56 0.29
CA ALA A 5 57.55 -134.68 -0.87
C ALA A 5 56.15 -134.32 -1.38
N ALA A 6 55.20 -135.27 -1.34
CA ALA A 6 53.81 -135.00 -1.69
C ALA A 6 53.12 -134.05 -0.69
N ALA A 7 53.34 -134.22 0.62
CA ALA A 7 52.78 -133.31 1.63
C ALA A 7 53.32 -131.87 1.52
N LEU A 8 54.62 -131.72 1.25
CA LEU A 8 55.26 -130.42 1.03
C LEU A 8 54.78 -129.75 -0.27
N LEU A 9 54.50 -130.54 -1.31
CA LEU A 9 53.89 -130.05 -2.55
C LEU A 9 52.48 -129.53 -2.29
N ILE A 10 51.66 -130.27 -1.55
CA ILE A 10 50.30 -129.87 -1.17
C ILE A 10 50.34 -128.59 -0.33
N GLN A 11 51.21 -128.50 0.68
CA GLN A 11 51.36 -127.31 1.52
C GLN A 11 51.82 -126.09 0.71
N ASN A 12 52.72 -126.27 -0.26
CA ASN A 12 53.15 -125.21 -1.17
C ASN A 12 52.02 -124.78 -2.11
N GLN A 13 51.20 -125.71 -2.61
CA GLN A 13 50.02 -125.42 -3.42
C GLN A 13 48.95 -124.67 -2.62
N GLU A 14 48.69 -125.06 -1.37
CA GLU A 14 47.76 -124.37 -0.46
C GLU A 14 48.24 -122.96 -0.10
N SER A 15 49.55 -122.80 0.13
CA SER A 15 50.17 -121.50 0.42
C SER A 15 50.11 -120.57 -0.80
N ALA A 16 50.43 -121.09 -1.99
CA ALA A 16 50.31 -120.33 -3.24
C ALA A 16 48.85 -119.94 -3.53
N ALA A 17 47.90 -120.85 -3.33
CA ALA A 17 46.47 -120.57 -3.47
C ALA A 17 46.01 -119.48 -2.49
N SER A 18 46.48 -119.50 -1.25
CA SER A 18 46.14 -118.49 -0.23
C SER A 18 46.64 -117.09 -0.61
N VAL A 19 47.85 -116.97 -1.16
CA VAL A 19 48.41 -115.70 -1.63
C VAL A 19 47.63 -115.17 -2.84
N ILE A 20 47.31 -116.03 -3.82
CA ILE A 20 46.50 -115.65 -4.99
C ILE A 20 45.11 -115.18 -4.55
N GLN A 21 44.47 -115.91 -3.64
CA GLN A 21 43.16 -115.55 -3.09
C GLN A 21 43.22 -114.23 -2.30
N TYR A 22 44.29 -113.98 -1.54
CA TYR A 22 44.49 -112.72 -0.81
C TYR A 22 44.58 -111.53 -1.77
N HIS A 23 45.45 -111.60 -2.79
CA HIS A 23 45.60 -110.53 -3.77
C HIS A 23 44.31 -110.33 -4.59
N TRP A 24 43.63 -111.40 -4.98
CA TRP A 24 42.34 -111.31 -5.67
C TRP A 24 41.26 -110.65 -4.80
N ARG A 25 41.13 -111.04 -3.52
CA ARG A 25 40.18 -110.42 -2.57
C ARG A 25 40.53 -108.95 -2.31
N SER A 26 41.82 -108.62 -2.20
CA SER A 26 42.29 -107.24 -2.04
C SER A 26 41.98 -106.38 -3.27
N TYR A 27 42.33 -106.87 -4.48
CA TYR A 27 41.98 -106.21 -5.74
C TYR A 27 40.47 -106.03 -5.90
N ARG A 28 39.68 -107.07 -5.61
CA ARG A 28 38.21 -107.01 -5.66
C ARG A 28 37.67 -105.97 -4.68
N ARG A 29 38.15 -105.92 -3.43
CA ARG A 29 37.77 -104.89 -2.45
C ARG A 29 38.14 -103.49 -2.92
N SER A 30 39.36 -103.30 -3.41
CA SER A 30 39.81 -102.01 -3.95
C SER A 30 38.97 -101.57 -5.14
N LYS A 31 38.63 -102.49 -6.05
CA LYS A 31 37.78 -102.22 -7.21
C LYS A 31 36.34 -101.86 -6.82
N ILE A 32 35.78 -102.56 -5.82
CA ILE A 32 34.45 -102.23 -5.28
C ILE A 32 34.47 -100.87 -4.57
N ALA A 33 35.48 -100.60 -3.74
CA ALA A 33 35.62 -99.33 -3.02
C ALA A 33 35.79 -98.14 -3.99
N ALA A 34 36.58 -98.31 -5.05
CA ALA A 34 36.72 -97.30 -6.11
C ALA A 34 35.38 -97.05 -6.83
N ALA A 35 34.62 -98.11 -7.13
CA ALA A 35 33.30 -97.97 -7.74
C ALA A 35 32.28 -97.28 -6.81
N LEU A 36 32.33 -97.53 -5.50
CA LEU A 36 31.47 -96.85 -4.52
C LEU A 36 31.81 -95.36 -4.42
N LYS A 37 33.10 -95.00 -4.32
CA LYS A 37 33.54 -93.60 -4.30
C LYS A 37 33.10 -92.82 -5.55
N LEU A 38 33.17 -93.45 -6.72
CA LEU A 38 32.68 -92.84 -7.96
C LEU A 38 31.15 -92.62 -7.94
N LYS A 39 30.39 -93.58 -7.37
CA LYS A 39 28.95 -93.41 -7.19
C LYS A 39 28.61 -92.30 -6.21
N GLU A 40 29.30 -92.22 -5.07
CA GLU A 40 29.12 -91.16 -4.07
C GLU A 40 29.42 -89.77 -4.67
N ALA A 41 30.54 -89.62 -5.37
CA ALA A 41 30.88 -88.38 -6.06
C ALA A 41 29.84 -87.99 -7.12
N ALA A 42 29.31 -88.97 -7.88
CA ALA A 42 28.24 -88.72 -8.84
C ALA A 42 26.94 -88.28 -8.17
N THR A 43 26.58 -88.86 -7.00
CA THR A 43 25.40 -88.43 -6.24
C THR A 43 25.55 -87.03 -5.65
N ASP A 44 26.74 -86.67 -5.19
CA ASP A 44 27.04 -85.33 -4.66
C ASP A 44 26.94 -84.26 -5.75
N ILE A 45 27.53 -84.52 -6.93
CA ILE A 45 27.43 -83.63 -8.10
C ILE A 45 25.96 -83.46 -8.50
N LEU A 46 25.17 -84.54 -8.52
CA LEU A 46 23.75 -84.46 -8.83
C LEU A 46 22.98 -83.63 -7.78
N CYS A 47 23.31 -83.78 -6.50
CA CYS A 47 22.72 -83.00 -5.42
C CYS A 47 23.03 -81.50 -5.58
N GLN A 48 24.30 -81.16 -5.85
CA GLN A 48 24.73 -79.78 -6.11
C GLN A 48 24.03 -79.19 -7.33
N ASN A 49 23.91 -79.95 -8.42
CA ASN A 49 23.20 -79.51 -9.63
C ASN A 49 21.71 -79.27 -9.36
N LYS A 50 21.05 -80.16 -8.59
CA LYS A 50 19.65 -79.98 -8.17
C LYS A 50 19.50 -78.75 -7.28
N HIS A 51 20.42 -78.53 -6.34
CA HIS A 51 20.41 -77.36 -5.47
C HIS A 51 20.59 -76.06 -6.27
N ALA A 52 21.56 -76.02 -7.19
CA ALA A 52 21.78 -74.87 -8.08
C ALA A 52 20.54 -74.57 -8.94
N ALA A 53 19.92 -75.60 -9.53
CA ALA A 53 18.68 -75.44 -10.29
C ALA A 53 17.54 -74.91 -9.41
N ALA A 54 17.39 -75.41 -8.18
CA ALA A 54 16.39 -74.92 -7.24
C ALA A 54 16.63 -73.44 -6.88
N LEU A 55 17.88 -73.03 -6.64
CA LEU A 55 18.23 -71.63 -6.38
C LEU A 55 17.85 -70.71 -7.55
N VAL A 56 18.10 -71.15 -8.79
CA VAL A 56 17.72 -70.39 -10.00
C VAL A 56 16.20 -70.21 -10.07
N ILE A 57 15.43 -71.30 -9.90
CA ILE A 57 13.97 -71.26 -9.92
C ILE A 57 13.44 -70.34 -8.81
N GLN A 58 13.96 -70.48 -7.58
CA GLN A 58 13.57 -69.65 -6.44
C GLN A 58 13.89 -68.17 -6.70
N ARG A 59 15.05 -67.85 -7.27
CA ARG A 59 15.43 -66.48 -7.63
C ARG A 59 14.46 -65.90 -8.65
N HIS A 60 14.15 -66.63 -9.73
CA HIS A 60 13.21 -66.18 -10.76
C HIS A 60 11.80 -65.98 -10.21
N TRP A 61 11.32 -66.88 -9.36
CA TRP A 61 10.03 -66.73 -8.69
C TRP A 61 9.99 -65.48 -7.80
N ARG A 62 11.06 -65.23 -7.02
CA ARG A 62 11.11 -64.07 -6.11
C ARG A 62 11.10 -62.77 -6.89
N LEU A 63 11.84 -62.72 -8.01
CA LEU A 63 11.82 -61.59 -8.93
C LEU A 63 10.43 -61.40 -9.55
N TYR A 64 9.81 -62.47 -10.06
CA TYR A 64 8.46 -62.42 -10.63
C TYR A 64 7.45 -61.84 -9.63
N ARG A 65 7.47 -62.30 -8.38
CA ARG A 65 6.57 -61.76 -7.35
C ARG A 65 6.85 -60.31 -6.99
N CYS A 66 8.11 -59.91 -6.90
CA CYS A 66 8.49 -58.51 -6.69
C CYS A 66 7.93 -57.64 -7.83
N MET A 67 8.14 -58.04 -9.08
CA MET A 67 7.62 -57.35 -10.27
C MET A 67 6.09 -57.27 -10.27
N GLN A 68 5.40 -58.33 -9.87
CA GLN A 68 3.94 -58.33 -9.78
C GLN A 68 3.44 -57.32 -8.73
N VAL A 69 4.07 -57.29 -7.55
CA VAL A 69 3.75 -56.31 -6.50
C VAL A 69 4.03 -54.89 -7.00
N CYS A 70 5.21 -54.61 -7.55
CA CYS A 70 5.54 -53.30 -8.14
C CYS A 70 4.52 -52.87 -9.20
N ARG A 71 4.13 -53.78 -10.10
CA ARG A 71 3.10 -53.51 -11.13
C ARG A 71 1.79 -53.08 -10.50
N THR A 72 1.34 -53.75 -9.44
CA THR A 72 0.10 -53.34 -8.73
C THR A 72 0.23 -52.00 -8.00
N HIS A 73 1.40 -51.67 -7.45
CA HIS A 73 1.62 -50.37 -6.84
C HIS A 73 1.62 -49.25 -7.89
N VAL A 74 2.29 -49.46 -9.02
CA VAL A 74 2.32 -48.50 -10.13
C VAL A 74 0.90 -48.25 -10.67
N THR A 75 0.09 -49.29 -10.87
CA THR A 75 -1.30 -49.10 -11.35
C THR A 75 -2.16 -48.31 -10.36
N LYS A 76 -2.00 -48.55 -9.04
CA LYS A 76 -2.68 -47.76 -8.00
C LYS A 76 -2.24 -46.30 -8.04
N VAL A 77 -0.93 -46.04 -8.09
CA VAL A 77 -0.39 -44.67 -8.15
C VAL A 77 -0.88 -43.93 -9.39
N VAL A 78 -0.83 -44.57 -10.57
CA VAL A 78 -1.30 -43.96 -11.83
C VAL A 78 -2.79 -43.65 -11.76
N THR A 79 -3.59 -44.54 -11.15
CA THR A 79 -5.04 -44.31 -10.96
C THR A 79 -5.30 -43.08 -10.08
N ILE A 80 -4.62 -42.98 -8.94
CA ILE A 80 -4.74 -41.85 -8.02
C ILE A 80 -4.29 -40.56 -8.72
N GLN A 81 -3.14 -40.58 -9.40
CA GLN A 81 -2.63 -39.41 -10.12
C GLN A 81 -3.59 -38.96 -11.21
N ARG A 82 -4.19 -39.88 -11.97
CA ARG A 82 -5.18 -39.56 -13.01
C ARG A 82 -6.42 -38.91 -12.39
N TRP A 83 -6.93 -39.45 -11.28
CA TRP A 83 -8.07 -38.89 -10.57
C TRP A 83 -7.78 -37.47 -10.04
N LEU A 84 -6.62 -37.25 -9.42
CA LEU A 84 -6.23 -35.92 -8.92
C LEU A 84 -6.08 -34.88 -10.04
N ARG A 85 -5.48 -35.26 -11.18
CA ARG A 85 -5.37 -34.36 -12.35
C ARG A 85 -6.75 -33.93 -12.85
N ARG A 86 -7.68 -34.89 -12.96
CA ARG A 86 -9.07 -34.62 -13.35
C ARG A 86 -9.76 -33.64 -12.40
N LEU A 87 -9.66 -33.85 -11.08
CA LEU A 87 -10.26 -32.94 -10.10
C LEU A 87 -9.70 -31.51 -10.21
N LYS A 88 -8.39 -31.38 -10.45
CA LYS A 88 -7.74 -30.08 -10.63
C LYS A 88 -8.26 -29.37 -11.89
N GLU A 89 -8.41 -30.10 -12.99
CA GLU A 89 -8.97 -29.58 -14.24
C GLU A 89 -10.44 -29.18 -14.11
N GLU A 90 -11.26 -29.99 -13.42
CA GLU A 90 -12.66 -29.69 -13.15
C GLU A 90 -12.81 -28.41 -12.31
N LYS A 91 -12.02 -28.27 -11.23
CA LYS A 91 -12.00 -27.06 -10.40
C LYS A 91 -11.60 -25.82 -11.20
N ALA A 92 -10.49 -25.91 -11.95
CA ALA A 92 -10.01 -24.80 -12.78
C ALA A 92 -11.02 -24.42 -13.89
N SER A 93 -11.76 -25.39 -14.42
CA SER A 93 -12.82 -25.14 -15.41
C SER A 93 -14.03 -24.46 -14.77
N GLN A 94 -14.41 -24.86 -13.56
CA GLN A 94 -15.48 -24.22 -12.82
C GLN A 94 -15.13 -22.77 -12.45
N GLU A 95 -13.92 -22.52 -11.96
CA GLU A 95 -13.43 -21.17 -11.66
C GLU A 95 -13.44 -20.28 -12.90
N ARG A 96 -12.98 -20.79 -14.06
CA ARG A 96 -13.05 -20.08 -15.34
C ARG A 96 -14.49 -19.72 -15.72
N ARG A 97 -15.44 -20.65 -15.56
CA ARG A 97 -16.86 -20.41 -15.86
C ARG A 97 -17.48 -19.38 -14.93
N VAL A 98 -17.20 -19.45 -13.63
CA VAL A 98 -17.68 -18.48 -12.64
C VAL A 98 -17.10 -17.10 -12.94
N ASN A 99 -15.80 -16.99 -13.17
CA ASN A 99 -15.14 -15.72 -13.49
C ASN A 99 -15.70 -15.10 -14.78
N ALA A 100 -15.88 -15.90 -15.83
CA ALA A 100 -16.50 -15.45 -17.07
C ALA A 100 -17.94 -14.96 -16.84
N ALA A 101 -18.75 -15.72 -16.08
CA ALA A 101 -20.11 -15.32 -15.73
C ALA A 101 -20.13 -14.01 -14.93
N THR A 102 -19.25 -13.86 -13.93
CA THR A 102 -19.12 -12.63 -13.14
C THR A 102 -18.69 -11.44 -14.01
N LEU A 103 -17.77 -11.64 -14.95
CA LEU A 103 -17.34 -10.61 -15.89
C LEU A 103 -18.49 -10.18 -16.81
N ILE A 104 -19.21 -11.13 -17.40
CA ILE A 104 -20.36 -10.85 -18.27
C ILE A 104 -21.45 -10.15 -17.47
N GLN A 105 -21.78 -10.64 -16.28
CA GLN A 105 -22.82 -10.05 -15.42
C GLN A 105 -22.46 -8.63 -14.96
N SER A 106 -21.21 -8.40 -14.52
CA SER A 106 -20.77 -7.06 -14.11
C SER A 106 -20.73 -6.09 -15.30
N SER A 107 -20.27 -6.55 -16.46
CA SER A 107 -20.27 -5.78 -17.71
C SER A 107 -21.69 -5.43 -18.14
N TRP A 108 -22.61 -6.39 -18.10
CA TRP A 108 -24.02 -6.19 -18.44
C TRP A 108 -24.74 -5.27 -17.47
N ARG A 109 -24.52 -5.43 -16.15
CA ARG A 109 -25.04 -4.50 -15.14
C ARG A 109 -24.53 -3.09 -15.40
N GLY A 110 -23.23 -2.93 -15.69
CA GLY A 110 -22.64 -1.65 -16.07
C GLY A 110 -23.19 -1.07 -17.37
N TYR A 111 -23.40 -1.91 -18.39
CA TYR A 111 -24.02 -1.50 -19.66
C TYR A 111 -25.47 -1.05 -19.46
N THR A 112 -26.27 -1.82 -18.73
CA THR A 112 -27.66 -1.49 -18.41
C THR A 112 -27.76 -0.13 -17.72
N VAL A 113 -26.91 0.13 -16.72
CA VAL A 113 -26.86 1.42 -16.00
C VAL A 113 -26.43 2.59 -16.91
N ARG A 114 -25.61 2.33 -17.93
CA ARG A 114 -25.09 3.37 -18.83
C ARG A 114 -26.00 3.67 -20.02
N HIS A 115 -26.69 2.66 -20.55
CA HIS A 115 -27.33 2.75 -21.87
C HIS A 115 -28.81 2.38 -21.91
N LEU A 116 -29.34 1.68 -20.89
CA LEU A 116 -30.75 1.30 -20.90
C LEU A 116 -31.56 2.30 -20.07
N PRO A 117 -32.41 3.14 -20.69
CA PRO A 117 -33.37 3.93 -19.93
C PRO A 117 -34.31 2.98 -19.20
N LEU A 118 -34.38 3.11 -17.86
CA LEU A 118 -35.16 2.23 -16.98
C LEU A 118 -36.66 2.21 -17.30
N SER A 119 -37.14 3.09 -18.17
CA SER A 119 -38.52 3.17 -18.63
C SER A 119 -38.98 2.04 -19.56
N ARG A 120 -38.10 1.15 -20.03
CA ARG A 120 -38.51 -0.02 -20.85
C ARG A 120 -37.86 -1.32 -20.40
N ARG A 121 -38.30 -1.84 -19.25
CA ARG A 121 -38.32 -3.30 -19.02
C ARG A 121 -39.70 -3.83 -19.40
N ALA A 122 -39.72 -4.94 -20.14
CA ALA A 122 -40.86 -5.54 -20.83
C ALA A 122 -41.92 -6.19 -19.91
N SER A 123 -42.20 -5.60 -18.74
CA SER A 123 -43.17 -6.14 -17.78
C SER A 123 -43.91 -5.01 -17.10
N GLY A 124 -44.60 -4.14 -17.86
CA GLY A 124 -45.76 -3.32 -17.43
C GLY A 124 -45.65 -2.45 -16.18
N MET A 125 -44.51 -2.42 -15.48
CA MET A 125 -44.32 -1.83 -14.18
C MET A 125 -43.35 -0.67 -14.37
N VAL A 126 -43.89 0.55 -14.34
CA VAL A 126 -43.14 1.78 -14.26
C VAL A 126 -42.42 1.79 -12.91
N LEU A 127 -41.22 1.20 -12.87
CA LEU A 127 -40.29 1.44 -11.77
C LEU A 127 -39.86 2.90 -11.92
N LEU A 128 -40.42 3.75 -11.07
CA LEU A 128 -39.91 5.09 -10.79
C LEU A 128 -38.38 5.01 -10.74
N GLU A 129 -37.70 5.78 -11.60
CA GLU A 129 -36.23 5.84 -11.62
C GLU A 129 -35.72 5.97 -10.19
N ASP A 130 -34.80 5.09 -9.78
CA ASP A 130 -34.17 5.22 -8.46
C ASP A 130 -33.63 6.66 -8.35
N PRO A 131 -34.05 7.45 -7.34
CA PRO A 131 -33.64 8.84 -7.20
C PRO A 131 -32.12 9.01 -7.20
N LYS A 132 -31.37 7.98 -6.78
CA LYS A 132 -29.90 7.94 -6.87
C LYS A 132 -29.40 7.91 -8.31
N GLN A 133 -30.04 7.14 -9.19
CA GLN A 133 -29.69 7.04 -10.60
C GLN A 133 -30.02 8.32 -11.37
N LYS A 134 -31.20 8.92 -11.12
CA LYS A 134 -31.56 10.20 -11.71
C LYS A 134 -30.55 11.30 -11.36
N ARG A 135 -30.15 11.36 -10.08
CA ARG A 135 -29.10 12.30 -9.61
C ARG A 135 -27.77 12.05 -10.32
N LEU A 136 -27.36 10.78 -10.47
CA LEU A 136 -26.10 10.43 -11.12
C LEU A 136 -26.10 10.78 -12.62
N THR A 137 -27.20 10.52 -13.33
CA THR A 137 -27.36 10.90 -14.74
C THR A 137 -27.34 12.41 -14.93
N LEU A 138 -28.04 13.16 -14.06
CA LEU A 138 -27.99 14.61 -14.06
C LEU A 138 -26.58 15.15 -13.77
N LEU A 139 -25.86 14.57 -12.81
CA LEU A 139 -24.48 14.96 -12.50
C LEU A 139 -23.54 14.67 -13.68
N ARG A 140 -23.65 13.51 -14.32
CA ARG A 140 -22.87 13.17 -15.52
C ARG A 140 -23.15 14.12 -16.68
N LYS A 141 -24.42 14.41 -16.93
CA LYS A 141 -24.81 15.40 -17.95
C LYS A 141 -24.20 16.76 -17.64
N LYS A 142 -24.33 17.24 -16.38
CA LYS A 142 -23.71 18.50 -15.95
C LYS A 142 -22.19 18.50 -16.12
N LEU A 143 -21.54 17.36 -15.84
CA LEU A 143 -20.09 17.22 -16.04
C LEU A 143 -19.73 17.31 -17.52
N VAL A 144 -20.39 16.54 -18.39
CA VAL A 144 -20.16 16.58 -19.85
C VAL A 144 -20.42 17.97 -20.40
N ASP A 145 -21.53 18.59 -20.01
CA ASP A 145 -21.89 19.95 -20.43
C ASP A 145 -20.87 20.98 -19.94
N ALA A 146 -20.34 20.82 -18.71
CA ALA A 146 -19.30 21.69 -18.18
C ALA A 146 -17.96 21.49 -18.89
N THR A 147 -17.59 20.24 -19.21
CA THR A 147 -16.37 19.93 -19.97
C THR A 147 -16.47 20.43 -21.41
N ALA A 148 -17.64 20.32 -22.05
CA ALA A 148 -17.86 20.83 -23.41
C ALA A 148 -17.84 22.35 -23.49
N ARG A 149 -18.23 23.04 -22.40
CA ARG A 149 -18.14 24.52 -22.27
C ARG A 149 -16.79 25.01 -21.77
N ALA A 150 -15.90 24.12 -21.31
CA ALA A 150 -14.63 24.55 -20.74
C ALA A 150 -13.70 25.05 -21.86
N GLU A 151 -13.37 26.33 -21.82
CA GLU A 151 -12.39 26.93 -22.73
C GLU A 151 -10.96 26.77 -22.18
N GLU A 152 -9.93 27.00 -23.00
CA GLU A 152 -8.55 26.91 -22.51
C GLU A 152 -8.26 27.94 -21.40
N GLU A 153 -8.95 29.08 -21.46
CA GLU A 153 -8.97 30.12 -20.42
C GLU A 153 -9.56 29.63 -19.09
N ASP A 154 -10.38 28.57 -19.13
CA ASP A 154 -10.96 27.97 -17.93
C ASP A 154 -9.99 27.06 -17.17
N SER A 155 -8.88 26.69 -17.79
CA SER A 155 -7.85 25.88 -17.13
C SER A 155 -7.27 26.63 -15.94
N ILE A 156 -7.05 25.90 -14.83
CA ILE A 156 -6.54 26.49 -13.59
C ILE A 156 -5.22 27.25 -13.81
N GLY A 157 -4.35 26.75 -14.69
CA GLY A 157 -3.08 27.37 -15.05
C GLY A 157 -3.24 28.67 -15.82
N ASN A 158 -4.12 28.70 -16.83
CA ASN A 158 -4.38 29.95 -17.58
C ASN A 158 -5.11 30.97 -16.72
N LYS A 159 -6.04 30.54 -15.85
CA LYS A 159 -6.67 31.42 -14.84
C LYS A 159 -5.63 32.08 -13.93
N THR A 160 -4.66 31.32 -13.42
CA THR A 160 -3.56 31.90 -12.63
C THR A 160 -2.76 32.91 -13.44
N LYS A 161 -2.37 32.56 -14.67
CA LYS A 161 -1.60 33.44 -15.56
C LYS A 161 -2.33 34.76 -15.85
N CYS A 162 -3.61 34.68 -16.19
CA CYS A 162 -4.46 35.86 -16.43
C CYS A 162 -4.62 36.71 -15.15
N ALA A 163 -4.79 36.08 -13.99
CA ALA A 163 -4.90 36.80 -12.72
C ALA A 163 -3.61 37.56 -12.34
N ILE A 164 -2.45 36.93 -12.52
CA ILE A 164 -1.13 37.57 -12.33
C ILE A 164 -1.00 38.78 -13.25
N TYR A 165 -1.32 38.63 -14.54
CA TYR A 165 -1.29 39.72 -15.51
C TYR A 165 -2.25 40.85 -15.14
N CYS A 166 -3.47 40.51 -14.71
CA CYS A 166 -4.47 41.50 -14.31
C CYS A 166 -4.04 42.33 -13.11
N LEU A 167 -3.43 41.72 -12.08
CA LEU A 167 -2.94 42.46 -10.91
C LEU A 167 -1.77 43.39 -11.23
N SER A 168 -0.92 43.01 -12.19
CA SER A 168 0.20 43.86 -12.62
C SER A 168 -0.25 45.02 -13.51
N LYS A 169 -1.27 44.82 -14.36
CA LYS A 169 -1.69 45.79 -15.37
C LYS A 169 -2.80 46.75 -14.93
N TYR A 170 -3.79 46.26 -14.20
CA TYR A 170 -5.02 47.01 -13.94
C TYR A 170 -5.10 47.44 -12.47
N LYS A 171 -5.48 48.70 -12.24
CA LYS A 171 -5.74 49.27 -10.90
C LYS A 171 -7.23 49.35 -10.56
N ASP A 172 -8.12 48.93 -11.48
CA ASP A 172 -9.56 48.93 -11.25
C ASP A 172 -9.95 47.87 -10.20
N LEU A 173 -10.74 48.29 -9.22
CA LEU A 173 -11.11 47.48 -8.06
C LEU A 173 -11.85 46.18 -8.47
N ARG A 174 -12.69 46.25 -9.50
CA ARG A 174 -13.43 45.08 -10.00
C ARG A 174 -12.49 44.06 -10.63
N MET A 175 -11.48 44.53 -11.37
CA MET A 175 -10.47 43.67 -11.98
C MET A 175 -9.54 43.05 -10.93
N ILE A 176 -9.13 43.84 -9.92
CA ILE A 176 -8.36 43.35 -8.77
C ILE A 176 -9.15 42.26 -8.05
N LEU A 177 -10.41 42.51 -7.71
CA LEU A 177 -11.26 41.53 -7.02
C LEU A 177 -11.39 40.23 -7.82
N LYS A 178 -11.67 40.30 -9.13
CA LYS A 178 -11.72 39.12 -10.00
C LYS A 178 -10.40 38.36 -10.01
N ALA A 179 -9.27 39.06 -10.06
CA ALA A 179 -7.95 38.46 -10.09
C ALA A 179 -7.61 37.75 -8.77
N VAL A 180 -7.84 38.38 -7.61
CA VAL A 180 -7.54 37.75 -6.31
C VAL A 180 -8.44 36.54 -6.02
N ILE A 181 -9.70 36.55 -6.49
CA ILE A 181 -10.59 35.37 -6.42
C ILE A 181 -10.02 34.21 -7.24
N ALA A 182 -9.56 34.49 -8.46
CA ALA A 182 -8.95 33.48 -9.32
C ALA A 182 -7.63 32.95 -8.73
N LEU A 183 -6.83 33.81 -8.09
CA LEU A 183 -5.63 33.38 -7.38
C LEU A 183 -5.94 32.52 -6.16
N ASP A 184 -6.92 32.89 -5.33
CA ASP A 184 -7.33 32.06 -4.18
C ASP A 184 -7.75 30.68 -4.66
N GLY A 185 -8.67 30.62 -5.62
CA GLY A 185 -9.14 29.35 -6.19
C GLY A 185 -8.02 28.49 -6.79
N SER A 186 -7.07 29.09 -7.51
CA SER A 186 -5.99 28.33 -8.16
C SER A 186 -4.90 27.87 -7.20
N THR A 187 -4.45 28.74 -6.30
CA THR A 187 -3.44 28.42 -5.27
C THR A 187 -3.96 27.43 -4.23
N ARG A 188 -5.28 27.42 -3.98
CA ARG A 188 -5.92 26.46 -3.08
C ARG A 188 -5.78 25.01 -3.52
N TRP A 189 -5.70 24.72 -4.82
CA TRP A 189 -5.74 23.34 -5.35
C TRP A 189 -4.50 22.92 -6.13
N SER A 190 -3.50 23.80 -6.30
CA SER A 190 -2.32 23.51 -7.13
C SER A 190 -1.04 24.16 -6.62
N SER A 191 -0.08 23.33 -6.19
CA SER A 191 1.27 23.76 -5.82
C SER A 191 2.03 24.45 -6.96
N LEU A 192 1.82 23.99 -8.19
CA LEU A 192 2.39 24.63 -9.39
C LEU A 192 1.83 26.04 -9.60
N CYS A 193 0.56 26.27 -9.28
CA CYS A 193 -0.02 27.62 -9.34
C CYS A 193 0.59 28.51 -8.25
N CYS A 194 0.84 27.99 -7.04
CA CYS A 194 1.58 28.71 -5.99
C CYS A 194 2.98 29.14 -6.46
N SER A 195 3.73 28.22 -7.08
CA SER A 195 5.05 28.52 -7.64
C SER A 195 4.99 29.58 -8.74
N ARG A 196 3.98 29.54 -9.63
CA ARG A 196 3.78 30.56 -10.67
C ARG A 196 3.46 31.95 -10.10
N VAL A 197 2.67 32.04 -9.03
CA VAL A 197 2.36 33.32 -8.35
C VAL A 197 3.64 33.97 -7.81
N VAL A 198 4.53 33.16 -7.23
CA VAL A 198 5.85 33.63 -6.77
C VAL A 198 6.71 34.08 -7.95
N ALA A 199 6.87 33.24 -8.98
CA ALA A 199 7.69 33.54 -10.16
C ALA A 199 7.19 34.78 -10.93
N GLY A 200 5.87 35.03 -10.91
CA GLY A 200 5.25 36.19 -11.53
C GLY A 200 5.41 37.50 -10.74
N GLY A 201 6.18 37.54 -9.65
CA GLY A 201 6.37 38.75 -8.84
C GLY A 201 5.09 39.27 -8.18
N THR A 202 4.09 38.41 -8.02
CA THR A 202 2.76 38.81 -7.56
C THR A 202 2.73 39.15 -6.07
N LEU A 203 3.64 38.60 -5.28
CA LEU A 203 3.74 38.86 -3.83
C LEU A 203 3.85 40.35 -3.51
N ARG A 204 4.69 41.10 -4.25
CA ARG A 204 4.84 42.56 -4.07
C ARG A 204 3.52 43.30 -4.28
N HIS A 205 2.83 42.99 -5.38
CA HIS A 205 1.54 43.60 -5.69
C HIS A 205 0.47 43.27 -4.64
N LEU A 206 0.46 42.04 -4.10
CA LEU A 206 -0.46 41.67 -3.01
C LEU A 206 -0.15 42.42 -1.71
N MET A 207 1.12 42.63 -1.38
CA MET A 207 1.53 43.44 -0.21
C MET A 207 1.16 44.91 -0.38
N GLU A 208 1.42 45.50 -1.55
CA GLU A 208 1.01 46.87 -1.86
C GLU A 208 -0.51 47.05 -1.74
N LEU A 209 -1.29 46.07 -2.22
CA LEU A 209 -2.75 46.07 -2.06
C LEU A 209 -3.19 45.96 -0.60
N ILE A 210 -2.51 45.17 0.22
CA ILE A 210 -2.77 45.10 1.66
C ILE A 210 -2.55 46.47 2.31
N GLU A 211 -1.43 47.13 2.01
CA GLU A 211 -1.07 48.42 2.60
C GLU A 211 -1.98 49.55 2.10
N SER A 212 -2.34 49.53 0.81
CA SER A 212 -3.22 50.53 0.20
C SER A 212 -4.71 50.31 0.49
N SER A 213 -5.06 49.23 1.19
CA SER A 213 -6.44 48.90 1.53
C SER A 213 -7.00 49.88 2.58
N ASN A 214 -7.39 51.06 2.11
CA ASN A 214 -8.16 52.02 2.89
C ASN A 214 -9.44 51.33 3.36
N ARG A 215 -9.63 51.27 4.68
CA ARG A 215 -10.60 50.53 5.54
C ARG A 215 -12.10 50.49 5.12
N SER A 216 -12.41 50.51 3.83
CA SER A 216 -13.74 50.55 3.22
C SER A 216 -14.22 49.13 2.87
N LEU A 217 -15.55 48.97 2.80
CA LEU A 217 -16.20 47.66 2.68
C LEU A 217 -15.73 46.81 1.47
N PRO A 218 -15.52 47.37 0.26
CA PRO A 218 -15.05 46.59 -0.90
C PRO A 218 -13.64 46.03 -0.70
N TYR A 219 -12.78 46.77 0.01
CA TYR A 219 -11.41 46.34 0.30
C TYR A 219 -11.36 45.19 1.31
N MET A 220 -12.36 45.03 2.18
CA MET A 220 -12.41 43.88 3.12
C MET A 220 -12.53 42.53 2.39
N GLN A 221 -13.33 42.51 1.33
CA GLN A 221 -13.52 41.30 0.55
C GLN A 221 -12.22 40.95 -0.21
N ILE A 222 -11.59 41.94 -0.83
CA ILE A 222 -10.29 41.79 -1.49
C ILE A 222 -9.24 41.31 -0.49
N LEU A 223 -9.15 41.95 0.68
CA LEU A 223 -8.21 41.59 1.74
C LEU A 223 -8.40 40.13 2.20
N THR A 224 -9.64 39.67 2.33
CA THR A 224 -9.93 38.29 2.71
C THR A 224 -9.38 37.29 1.67
N TYR A 225 -9.58 37.57 0.38
CA TYR A 225 -9.03 36.72 -0.69
C TYR A 225 -7.50 36.79 -0.75
N ILE A 226 -6.90 37.97 -0.55
CA ILE A 226 -5.44 38.11 -0.49
C ILE A 226 -4.87 37.29 0.67
N LEU A 227 -5.47 37.37 1.86
CA LEU A 227 -5.03 36.58 3.02
C LEU A 227 -5.21 35.07 2.79
N ASN A 228 -6.28 34.64 2.10
CA ASN A 228 -6.40 33.23 1.68
C ASN A 228 -5.27 32.83 0.74
N VAL A 229 -4.91 33.67 -0.24
CA VAL A 229 -3.77 33.43 -1.13
C VAL A 229 -2.49 33.28 -0.30
N PHE A 230 -2.17 34.22 0.61
CA PHE A 230 -1.00 34.09 1.49
C PHE A 230 -1.03 32.81 2.32
N LEU A 231 -2.19 32.44 2.88
CA LEU A 231 -2.34 31.21 3.65
C LEU A 231 -2.08 29.96 2.79
N ASN A 232 -2.59 29.93 1.55
CA ASN A 232 -2.31 28.86 0.58
C ASN A 232 -0.80 28.79 0.25
N LEU A 233 -0.14 29.94 0.08
CA LEU A 233 1.27 30.04 -0.28
C LEU A 233 2.21 29.63 0.86
N VAL A 234 1.93 30.03 2.10
CA VAL A 234 2.74 29.67 3.28
C VAL A 234 2.68 28.17 3.58
N LYS A 235 1.55 27.51 3.28
CA LYS A 235 1.41 26.05 3.44
C LYS A 235 2.07 25.26 2.32
N CYS A 236 2.30 25.85 1.16
CA CYS A 236 2.90 25.19 0.02
C CYS A 236 4.43 25.29 0.09
N GLU A 237 5.12 24.14 0.11
CA GLU A 237 6.59 24.06 0.21
C GLU A 237 7.31 24.81 -0.91
N LEU A 238 6.77 24.80 -2.14
CA LEU A 238 7.37 25.47 -3.29
C LEU A 238 7.33 27.01 -3.20
N SER A 239 6.42 27.58 -2.41
CA SER A 239 6.24 29.04 -2.29
C SER A 239 6.64 29.60 -0.94
N PHE A 240 6.74 28.76 0.09
CA PHE A 240 7.07 29.20 1.45
C PHE A 240 8.34 30.06 1.54
N PRO A 241 9.49 29.70 0.94
CA PRO A 241 10.72 30.50 1.06
C PRO A 241 10.53 31.93 0.55
N ALA A 242 9.89 32.07 -0.60
CA ALA A 242 9.66 33.38 -1.20
C ALA A 242 8.70 34.25 -0.39
N VAL A 243 7.73 33.66 0.33
CA VAL A 243 6.85 34.41 1.24
C VAL A 243 7.60 34.85 2.50
N ALA A 244 8.46 33.98 3.04
CA ALA A 244 9.29 34.30 4.21
C ALA A 244 10.30 35.42 3.93
N GLU A 245 10.79 35.53 2.69
CA GLU A 245 11.70 36.59 2.24
C GLU A 245 11.00 37.92 1.94
N VAL A 246 9.67 37.99 1.95
CA VAL A 246 8.94 39.25 1.70
C VAL A 246 9.26 40.26 2.81
N PRO A 247 9.82 41.44 2.46
CA PRO A 247 10.14 42.46 3.45
C PRO A 247 8.89 42.89 4.25
N GLN A 248 9.04 43.01 5.57
CA GLN A 248 8.00 43.53 6.48
C GLN A 248 6.68 42.74 6.48
N VAL A 249 6.65 41.50 5.95
CA VAL A 249 5.43 40.69 5.93
C VAL A 249 4.85 40.48 7.32
N VAL A 250 5.71 40.30 8.33
CA VAL A 250 5.32 40.16 9.73
C VAL A 250 4.71 41.46 10.26
N ASP A 251 5.37 42.59 10.03
CA ASP A 251 4.91 43.92 10.48
C ASP A 251 3.56 44.29 9.85
N VAL A 252 3.41 44.09 8.55
CA VAL A 252 2.16 44.38 7.82
C VAL A 252 1.01 43.51 8.33
N LEU A 253 1.23 42.20 8.55
CA LEU A 253 0.21 41.30 9.09
C LEU A 253 -0.15 41.64 10.54
N ALA A 254 0.81 42.03 11.37
CA ALA A 254 0.59 42.48 12.74
C ALA A 254 -0.20 43.81 12.78
N ASN A 255 0.12 44.74 11.88
CA ASN A 255 -0.61 46.00 11.71
C ASN A 255 -2.06 45.75 11.26
N LEU A 256 -2.30 44.80 10.34
CA LEU A 256 -3.66 44.39 10.00
C LEU A 256 -4.42 43.83 11.22
N MET A 257 -3.76 43.06 12.07
CA MET A 257 -4.36 42.58 13.32
C MET A 257 -4.79 43.74 14.22
N LEU A 258 -3.95 44.78 14.38
CA LEU A 258 -4.27 45.99 15.15
C LEU A 258 -5.46 46.76 14.57
N ILE A 259 -5.62 46.77 13.24
CA ILE A 259 -6.70 47.51 12.58
C ILE A 259 -8.04 46.73 12.68
N PHE A 260 -8.01 45.40 12.58
CA PHE A 260 -9.21 44.60 12.35
C PHE A 260 -9.69 43.75 13.53
N TYR A 261 -9.00 43.78 14.69
CA TYR A 261 -9.36 42.95 15.85
C TYR A 261 -10.81 43.12 16.32
N GLU A 262 -11.42 44.31 16.14
CA GLU A 262 -12.82 44.55 16.55
C GLU A 262 -13.86 44.33 15.46
N LYS A 263 -13.56 44.76 14.23
CA LYS A 263 -14.55 44.90 13.15
C LYS A 263 -14.61 43.66 12.25
N HIS A 264 -13.51 42.90 12.14
CA HIS A 264 -13.44 41.80 11.19
C HIS A 264 -12.59 40.64 11.73
N GLN A 265 -13.17 39.86 12.65
CA GLN A 265 -12.48 38.76 13.35
C GLN A 265 -11.92 37.68 12.40
N LEU A 266 -12.50 37.50 11.21
CA LEU A 266 -11.99 36.55 10.21
C LEU A 266 -10.67 37.01 9.56
N VAL A 267 -10.49 38.31 9.37
CA VAL A 267 -9.21 38.85 8.84
C VAL A 267 -8.15 38.69 9.91
N PHE A 268 -8.52 39.00 11.15
CA PHE A 268 -7.67 38.84 12.32
C PHE A 268 -7.19 37.39 12.51
N SER A 269 -8.09 36.39 12.46
CA SER A 269 -7.72 34.98 12.62
C SER A 269 -6.85 34.46 11.46
N LYS A 270 -7.06 34.96 10.24
CA LYS A 270 -6.20 34.67 9.09
C LYS A 270 -4.80 35.22 9.28
N CYS A 271 -4.65 36.48 9.71
CA CYS A 271 -3.34 37.06 10.04
C CYS A 271 -2.64 36.25 11.14
N CYS A 272 -3.36 35.87 12.21
CA CYS A 272 -2.82 35.01 13.27
C CYS A 272 -2.33 33.67 12.70
N SER A 273 -3.10 33.06 11.80
CA SER A 273 -2.78 31.77 11.19
C SER A 273 -1.54 31.86 10.31
N ILE A 274 -1.44 32.91 9.48
CA ILE A 274 -0.29 33.13 8.60
C ILE A 274 0.96 33.37 9.44
N LEU A 275 0.89 34.25 10.46
CA LEU A 275 2.00 34.54 11.36
C LEU A 275 2.47 33.31 12.14
N TYR A 276 1.53 32.50 12.65
CA TYR A 276 1.83 31.24 13.32
C TYR A 276 2.58 30.29 12.36
N LEU A 277 2.07 30.11 11.15
CA LEU A 277 2.68 29.19 10.17
C LEU A 277 4.06 29.68 9.69
N LEU A 278 4.22 30.99 9.47
CA LEU A 278 5.51 31.61 9.11
C LEU A 278 6.56 31.39 10.19
N THR A 279 6.17 31.49 11.46
CA THR A 279 7.08 31.35 12.60
C THR A 279 7.20 29.91 13.12
N SER A 280 6.42 28.95 12.60
CA SER A 280 6.43 27.55 13.02
C SER A 280 7.40 26.66 12.24
N ARG A 281 7.82 27.05 11.04
CA ARG A 281 8.75 26.24 10.22
C ARG A 281 10.20 26.55 10.61
N GLN A 282 10.90 25.54 11.15
CA GLN A 282 12.31 25.65 11.57
C GLN A 282 13.30 25.80 10.39
N GLU A 283 12.88 25.47 9.17
CA GLU A 283 13.72 25.45 7.96
C GLU A 283 14.24 26.82 7.54
N LEU A 284 13.66 27.91 8.07
CA LEU A 284 14.12 29.28 7.86
C LEU A 284 14.18 30.00 9.21
N ALA A 285 15.32 29.94 9.87
CA ALA A 285 15.64 30.65 11.12
C ALA A 285 15.61 32.20 11.00
N GLN A 286 15.05 32.75 9.92
CA GLN A 286 15.14 34.16 9.55
C GLN A 286 13.90 35.00 9.89
N VAL A 287 12.74 34.39 10.19
CA VAL A 287 11.53 35.17 10.54
C VAL A 287 11.56 35.52 12.03
N THR A 288 12.40 36.48 12.40
CA THR A 288 12.47 37.05 13.75
C THR A 288 11.36 38.07 13.96
N VAL A 289 10.51 37.84 14.96
CA VAL A 289 9.45 38.78 15.36
C VAL A 289 10.02 39.79 16.35
N SER A 290 9.86 41.09 16.07
CA SER A 290 10.35 42.16 16.93
C SER A 290 9.62 42.22 18.28
N GLU A 291 10.30 42.66 19.34
CA GLU A 291 9.68 42.84 20.66
C GLU A 291 8.57 43.89 20.67
N ALA A 292 8.60 44.86 19.73
CA ALA A 292 7.51 45.82 19.56
C ALA A 292 6.21 45.13 19.12
N ILE A 293 6.29 44.26 18.10
CA ILE A 293 5.13 43.49 17.61
C ILE A 293 4.58 42.58 18.72
N LYS A 294 5.45 41.93 19.50
CA LYS A 294 5.01 41.10 20.62
C LYS A 294 4.21 41.91 21.65
N LYS A 295 4.64 43.14 21.97
CA LYS A 295 3.93 44.04 22.88
C LYS A 295 2.57 44.48 22.32
N ASP A 296 2.53 44.83 21.03
CA ASP A 296 1.29 45.26 20.36
C ASP A 296 0.27 44.13 20.31
N VAL A 297 0.68 42.93 19.91
CA VAL A 297 -0.20 41.74 19.89
C VAL A 297 -0.63 41.35 21.31
N SER A 298 0.23 41.51 22.33
CA SER A 298 -0.14 41.32 23.74
C SER A 298 -1.19 42.32 24.22
N HIS A 299 -1.12 43.57 23.74
CA HIS A 299 -2.15 44.56 24.01
C HIS A 299 -3.49 44.13 23.39
N ILE A 300 -3.50 43.69 22.13
CA ILE A 300 -4.72 43.19 21.46
C ILE A 300 -5.34 42.03 22.24
N HIS A 301 -4.52 41.05 22.65
CA HIS A 301 -4.98 39.92 23.47
C HIS A 301 -5.69 40.41 24.75
N SER A 302 -5.08 41.35 25.47
CA SER A 302 -5.65 41.92 26.69
C SER A 302 -7.00 42.60 26.46
N VAL A 303 -7.14 43.34 25.36
CA VAL A 303 -8.39 44.00 24.99
C VAL A 303 -9.47 42.97 24.62
N LEU A 304 -9.14 41.96 23.81
CA LEU A 304 -10.08 40.91 23.42
C LEU A 304 -10.58 40.11 24.63
N VAL A 305 -9.69 39.73 25.54
CA VAL A 305 -10.05 39.02 26.79
C VAL A 305 -10.98 39.86 27.66
N ARG A 306 -10.66 41.15 27.89
CA ARG A 306 -11.54 42.06 28.64
C ARG A 306 -12.93 42.15 28.02
N LYS A 307 -13.02 42.20 26.68
CA LYS A 307 -14.29 42.29 25.95
C LYS A 307 -15.12 41.01 26.05
N VAL A 308 -14.48 39.85 25.93
CA VAL A 308 -15.15 38.55 26.15
C VAL A 308 -15.70 38.49 27.58
N ASN A 309 -14.88 38.87 28.58
CA ASN A 309 -15.28 38.90 29.99
C ASN A 309 -16.40 39.92 30.28
N ALA A 310 -16.42 41.06 29.58
CA ALA A 310 -17.48 42.06 29.71
C ALA A 310 -18.81 41.59 29.11
N ARG A 311 -18.77 40.93 27.95
CA ARG A 311 -19.97 40.36 27.27
C ARG A 311 -20.61 39.23 28.05
N SER A 312 -19.88 38.60 28.94
CA SER A 312 -20.30 37.45 29.71
C SER A 312 -20.68 37.75 31.15
N ARG A 313 -20.82 39.03 31.54
CA ARG A 313 -21.31 39.40 32.88
C ARG A 313 -22.66 38.71 33.11
N GLY A 314 -22.72 37.80 34.09
CA GLY A 314 -23.90 36.97 34.40
C GLY A 314 -23.89 35.53 33.85
N ARG A 315 -22.85 35.11 33.11
CA ARG A 315 -22.68 33.71 32.64
C ARG A 315 -21.29 33.18 33.00
N ARG A 316 -21.17 31.87 33.25
CA ARG A 316 -19.89 31.21 33.50
C ARG A 316 -19.07 31.19 32.21
N VAL A 317 -18.00 31.98 32.14
CA VAL A 317 -17.09 32.01 30.98
C VAL A 317 -16.15 30.83 31.05
N ARG A 318 -16.06 30.05 29.98
CA ARG A 318 -14.91 29.15 29.78
C ARG A 318 -13.70 30.04 29.47
N ARG A 319 -12.69 30.03 30.34
CA ARG A 319 -11.42 30.72 30.08
C ARG A 319 -10.84 30.15 28.78
N ALA A 320 -10.45 31.03 27.87
CA ALA A 320 -9.71 30.61 26.68
C ALA A 320 -8.37 30.01 27.11
N THR A 321 -8.00 28.88 26.50
CA THR A 321 -6.75 28.19 26.77
C THR A 321 -5.89 28.17 25.52
N ILE A 322 -4.59 27.97 25.70
CA ILE A 322 -3.67 27.71 24.59
C ILE A 322 -4.21 26.49 23.83
N VAL A 323 -4.31 26.66 22.51
CA VAL A 323 -4.85 25.64 21.62
C VAL A 323 -3.85 24.51 21.54
N SER A 324 -4.30 23.27 21.75
CA SER A 324 -3.42 22.10 21.60
C SER A 324 -2.96 21.96 20.14
N LEU A 325 -1.80 21.34 19.93
CA LEU A 325 -1.18 21.19 18.61
C LEU A 325 -2.14 20.59 17.54
N GLN A 326 -3.06 19.72 17.95
CA GLN A 326 -4.05 19.09 17.06
C GLN A 326 -5.09 20.07 16.51
N HIS A 327 -5.34 21.16 17.23
CA HIS A 327 -6.30 22.20 16.88
C HIS A 327 -5.59 23.47 16.34
N CYS A 328 -4.26 23.44 16.20
CA CYS A 328 -3.50 24.50 15.54
C CYS A 328 -3.53 24.32 14.02
N PRO A 329 -3.38 25.41 13.24
CA PRO A 329 -3.32 25.34 11.78
C PRO A 329 -2.27 24.34 11.29
N SER A 330 -2.67 23.45 10.39
CA SER A 330 -1.74 22.49 9.77
C SER A 330 -0.67 23.19 8.94
N LEU A 331 0.57 22.67 8.92
CA LEU A 331 1.59 23.13 7.98
C LEU A 331 1.31 22.65 6.54
N LEU A 332 0.41 21.68 6.37
CA LEU A 332 0.09 21.07 5.09
C LEU A 332 -0.95 21.87 4.29
N PRO A 333 -0.89 21.85 2.96
CA PRO A 333 -1.92 22.43 2.09
C PRO A 333 -3.23 21.64 2.17
N ILE A 334 -4.33 22.25 1.71
CA ILE A 334 -5.68 21.66 1.83
C ILE A 334 -5.87 20.38 0.99
N TYR A 335 -5.11 20.23 -0.09
CA TYR A 335 -5.13 19.04 -0.96
C TYR A 335 -4.19 17.92 -0.47
N ALA A 336 -3.50 18.10 0.66
CA ALA A 336 -2.73 17.02 1.26
C ALA A 336 -3.68 15.94 1.79
N LEU A 337 -3.41 14.68 1.42
CA LEU A 337 -4.14 13.53 1.94
C LEU A 337 -3.87 13.40 3.45
N ASN A 338 -4.90 13.04 4.23
CA ASN A 338 -4.83 12.76 5.68
C ASN A 338 -4.53 13.96 6.61
N ASN A 339 -4.98 15.17 6.28
CA ASN A 339 -4.89 16.31 7.20
C ASN A 339 -6.10 16.36 8.16
N THR A 340 -5.87 16.04 9.44
CA THR A 340 -6.90 16.10 10.50
C THR A 340 -6.90 17.40 11.28
N ARG A 341 -5.88 18.26 11.07
CA ARG A 341 -5.74 19.54 11.75
C ARG A 341 -6.50 20.63 10.98
N PRO A 342 -6.97 21.68 11.67
CA PRO A 342 -7.70 22.76 11.01
C PRO A 342 -6.83 23.51 9.99
N TYR A 343 -7.49 24.15 9.02
CA TYR A 343 -6.81 24.92 7.98
C TYR A 343 -6.27 26.25 8.50
N GLU A 344 -7.06 26.92 9.34
CA GLU A 344 -6.76 28.21 9.98
C GLU A 344 -7.37 28.23 11.38
N PHE A 345 -7.02 29.22 12.21
CA PHE A 345 -7.66 29.40 13.49
C PHE A 345 -9.11 29.89 13.32
N GLU A 346 -10.04 29.29 14.08
CA GLU A 346 -11.46 29.66 14.05
C GLU A 346 -11.76 30.81 15.02
N GLU A 347 -11.24 30.74 16.24
CA GLU A 347 -11.53 31.72 17.29
C GLU A 347 -10.37 32.70 17.53
N PRO A 348 -10.63 34.02 17.62
CA PRO A 348 -9.58 35.04 17.70
C PRO A 348 -8.80 35.02 19.02
N VAL A 349 -9.44 34.77 20.16
CA VAL A 349 -8.75 34.80 21.47
C VAL A 349 -7.79 33.60 21.63
N PRO A 350 -8.22 32.34 21.42
CA PRO A 350 -7.31 31.20 21.46
C PRO A 350 -6.20 31.29 20.40
N ALA A 351 -6.49 31.84 19.21
CA ALA A 351 -5.49 32.04 18.16
C ALA A 351 -4.32 32.92 18.62
N VAL A 352 -4.62 34.09 19.17
CA VAL A 352 -3.61 35.07 19.60
C VAL A 352 -2.85 34.58 20.81
N MET A 353 -3.55 33.94 21.75
CA MET A 353 -2.91 33.35 22.93
C MET A 353 -1.89 32.29 22.52
N THR A 354 -2.27 31.44 21.55
CA THR A 354 -1.37 30.39 21.01
C THR A 354 -0.20 31.01 20.24
N LEU A 355 -0.43 32.05 19.44
CA LEU A 355 0.60 32.77 18.70
C LEU A 355 1.64 33.42 19.62
N LEU A 356 1.18 34.13 20.67
CA LEU A 356 2.04 34.77 21.65
C LEU A 356 2.84 33.76 22.48
N ASN A 357 2.22 32.64 22.85
CA ASN A 357 2.92 31.53 23.50
C ASN A 357 4.01 30.94 22.59
N HIS A 358 3.72 30.78 21.29
CA HIS A 358 4.69 30.35 20.29
C HIS A 358 5.87 31.33 20.15
N TRP A 359 5.64 32.63 20.37
CA TRP A 359 6.67 33.67 20.38
C TRP A 359 7.40 33.85 21.73
N GLY A 360 7.12 32.99 22.72
CA GLY A 360 7.77 33.00 24.03
C GLY A 360 7.24 34.08 24.99
N VAL A 361 6.04 34.63 24.76
CA VAL A 361 5.42 35.60 25.68
C VAL A 361 4.71 34.85 26.80
N SER A 362 5.23 34.96 28.02
CA SER A 362 4.63 34.34 29.21
C SER A 362 3.35 35.06 29.63
N PHE A 363 2.25 34.33 29.71
CA PHE A 363 1.03 34.80 30.34
C PHE A 363 1.10 34.50 31.83
N LYS A 364 1.03 35.52 32.70
CA LYS A 364 0.83 35.27 34.13
C LYS A 364 -0.57 34.68 34.29
N GLU A 365 -0.65 33.44 34.81
CA GLU A 365 -1.90 32.89 35.31
C GLU A 365 -2.40 33.80 36.43
N THR A 366 -3.45 34.58 36.16
CA THR A 366 -4.21 35.33 37.17
C THR A 366 -5.58 34.69 37.39
#